data_AF-A0A239D6K3-F1
#
_entry.id   AF-A0A239D6K3-F1
#
_cell.length_a   1.000
_cell.length_b   1.000
_cell.length_c   1.000
_cell.angle_alpha   90.00
_cell.angle_beta   90.00
_cell.angle_gamma   90.00
#
_symmetry.space_group_name_H-M   'P 1'
#
loop_
_entity.id
_entity.type
_entity.pdbx_description
1 polymer ?
#
loop_
_entity_poly.entity_id
_entity_poly.type
_entity_poly.pdbx_seq_one_letter_code
_entity_poly.pdbx_strand_id
1 'polypeptide(L)'
;MADDLQQLVRRRLLELSSTAQAASRRAQWAIAPETITRIADGRHSGMVSERLAAALARALDVPENRVRRLAGLPLLADPRADICTGPHLRVVRDDGRPA
;
A
#
# COMPACT_ATOMS: atom_id res chain seq x y z
N MET A 1 5.17 -14.38 -0.92
CA MET A 1 4.13 -13.73 -1.76
C MET A 1 2.91 -13.31 -0.96
N ALA A 2 2.25 -14.18 -0.17
CA ALA A 2 1.20 -13.74 0.77
C ALA A 2 1.73 -12.78 1.87
N ASP A 3 3.00 -12.98 2.25
CA ASP A 3 3.68 -12.22 3.31
C ASP A 3 3.84 -10.74 2.97
N ASP A 4 4.16 -10.39 1.72
CA ASP A 4 4.49 -9.02 1.33
C ASP A 4 3.26 -8.08 1.41
N LEU A 5 2.10 -8.55 0.94
CA LEU A 5 0.85 -7.81 1.03
C LEU A 5 0.39 -7.69 2.48
N GLN A 6 0.48 -8.79 3.25
CA GLN A 6 0.20 -8.78 4.68
C GLN A 6 1.05 -7.72 5.40
N GLN A 7 2.36 -7.72 5.14
CA GLN A 7 3.30 -6.80 5.75
C GLN A 7 2.98 -5.35 5.37
N LEU A 8 2.61 -5.08 4.10
CA LEU A 8 2.16 -3.75 3.66
C LEU A 8 0.94 -3.28 4.47
N VAL A 9 -0.08 -4.13 4.62
CA VAL A 9 -1.31 -3.78 5.35
C VAL A 9 -0.99 -3.48 6.81
N ARG A 10 -0.27 -4.36 7.49
CA ARG A 10 0.12 -4.17 8.90
C ARG A 10 0.91 -2.88 9.09
N ARG A 11 1.93 -2.67 8.25
CA ARG A 11 2.78 -1.49 8.30
C ARG A 11 2.00 -0.20 8.10
N ARG A 12 1.11 -0.13 7.12
CA ARG A 12 0.33 1.10 6.86
C ARG A 12 -0.72 1.38 7.92
N LEU A 13 -1.37 0.35 8.46
CA LEU A 13 -2.28 0.54 9.60
C LEU A 13 -1.53 1.12 10.81
N LEU A 14 -0.31 0.63 11.07
CA LEU A 14 0.56 1.16 12.12
C LEU A 14 1.00 2.61 11.84
N GLU A 15 1.56 2.89 10.66
CA GLU A 15 2.06 4.23 10.28
C GLU A 15 0.97 5.29 10.31
N LEU A 16 -0.27 4.92 9.98
CA LEU A 16 -1.44 5.81 10.00
C LEU A 16 -2.14 5.86 11.36
N SER A 17 -1.65 5.13 12.36
CA SER A 17 -2.33 4.93 13.66
C SER A 17 -3.82 4.61 13.47
N SER A 18 -4.12 3.71 12.52
CA SER A 18 -5.48 3.51 11.98
C SER A 18 -6.00 2.11 12.24
N THR A 19 -7.31 2.00 12.49
CA THR A 19 -8.00 0.71 12.63
C THR A 19 -8.51 0.21 11.28
N ALA A 20 -8.82 -1.10 11.19
CA ALA A 20 -9.45 -1.67 10.00
C ALA A 20 -10.78 -0.98 9.64
N GLN A 21 -11.55 -0.52 10.63
CA GLN A 21 -12.80 0.19 10.41
C GLN A 21 -12.57 1.59 9.83
N ALA A 22 -11.56 2.32 10.32
CA ALA A 22 -11.18 3.61 9.76
C ALA A 22 -10.64 3.47 8.33
N ALA A 23 -9.85 2.43 8.06
CA ALA A 23 -9.35 2.10 6.73
C ALA A 23 -10.48 1.72 5.75
N SER A 24 -11.43 0.90 6.20
CA SER A 24 -12.66 0.59 5.44
C SER A 24 -13.43 1.86 5.08
N ARG A 25 -13.63 2.76 6.06
CA ARG A 25 -14.28 4.07 5.82
C ARG A 25 -13.51 4.92 4.80
N ARG A 26 -12.17 4.93 4.84
CA ARG A 26 -11.32 5.62 3.86
C ARG A 26 -11.51 5.07 2.44
N ALA A 27 -11.70 3.75 2.33
CA ALA A 27 -12.07 3.09 1.08
C ALA A 27 -13.57 3.20 0.74
N GLN A 28 -14.33 4.10 1.39
CA GLN A 28 -15.77 4.28 1.19
C GLN A 28 -16.55 2.97 1.35
N TRP A 29 -16.13 2.13 2.30
CA TRP A 29 -16.74 0.83 2.59
C TRP A 29 -16.64 -0.19 1.43
N ALA A 30 -15.78 0.05 0.43
CA ALA A 30 -15.56 -0.88 -0.67
C ALA A 30 -14.89 -2.21 -0.25
N ILE A 31 -14.33 -2.26 0.96
CA ILE A 31 -13.78 -3.47 1.58
C ILE A 31 -14.25 -3.50 3.03
N ALA A 32 -14.79 -4.64 3.45
CA ALA A 32 -15.21 -4.84 4.83
C ALA A 32 -14.00 -4.80 5.81
N PRO A 33 -14.14 -4.23 7.03
CA PRO A 33 -13.07 -4.22 8.04
C PRO A 33 -12.50 -5.61 8.36
N GLU A 34 -13.35 -6.63 8.34
CA GLU A 34 -12.98 -8.02 8.60
C GLU A 34 -12.05 -8.56 7.52
N THR A 35 -12.26 -8.16 6.26
CA THR A 35 -11.37 -8.52 5.15
C THR A 35 -10.00 -7.89 5.32
N ILE A 36 -9.93 -6.61 5.72
CA ILE A 36 -8.66 -5.93 6.00
C ILE A 36 -7.91 -6.63 7.14
N THR A 37 -8.64 -7.01 8.20
CA THR A 37 -8.08 -7.73 9.36
C THR A 37 -7.56 -9.10 8.95
N ARG A 38 -8.33 -9.88 8.16
CA ARG A 38 -7.89 -11.18 7.65
C ARG A 38 -6.63 -11.09 6.80
N ILE A 39 -6.49 -10.05 5.97
CA ILE A 39 -5.27 -9.82 5.18
C ILE A 39 -4.09 -9.48 6.11
N ALA A 40 -4.28 -8.58 7.08
CA ALA A 40 -3.25 -8.23 8.06
C ALA A 40 -2.78 -9.42 8.91
N ASP A 41 -3.68 -10.37 9.19
CA ASP A 41 -3.38 -11.60 9.93
C ASP A 41 -2.83 -12.73 9.05
N GLY A 42 -2.70 -12.52 7.74
CA GLY A 42 -2.27 -13.56 6.79
C GLY A 42 -3.31 -14.67 6.60
N ARG A 43 -4.54 -14.47 7.06
CA ARG A 43 -5.67 -15.41 6.96
C ARG A 43 -6.52 -15.21 5.70
N HIS A 44 -6.10 -14.32 4.81
CA HIS A 44 -6.77 -14.13 3.53
C HIS A 44 -6.21 -15.10 2.49
N SER A 45 -6.96 -16.17 2.23
CA SER A 45 -6.57 -17.21 1.27
C SER A 45 -7.06 -16.95 -0.16
N GLY A 46 -7.78 -15.85 -0.38
CA GLY A 46 -8.35 -15.50 -1.68
C GLY A 46 -7.35 -14.80 -2.59
N MET A 47 -7.54 -14.93 -3.91
CA MET A 47 -6.84 -14.08 -4.87
C MET A 47 -7.30 -12.62 -4.73
N VAL A 48 -6.35 -11.70 -4.80
CA VAL A 48 -6.65 -10.27 -4.82
C VAL A 48 -7.08 -9.87 -6.22
N SER A 49 -8.33 -9.46 -6.35
CA SER A 49 -8.85 -8.92 -7.61
C SER A 49 -8.38 -7.49 -7.84
N GLU A 50 -8.46 -6.99 -9.08
CA GLU A 50 -8.14 -5.61 -9.40
C GLU A 50 -8.99 -4.60 -8.60
N ARG A 51 -10.28 -4.90 -8.43
CA ARG A 51 -11.19 -4.07 -7.61
C ARG A 51 -10.76 -4.03 -6.15
N LEU A 52 -10.34 -5.17 -5.60
CA LEU A 52 -9.84 -5.26 -4.23
C LEU A 52 -8.51 -4.50 -4.09
N ALA A 53 -7.62 -4.59 -5.08
CA ALA A 53 -6.35 -3.85 -5.08
C ALA A 53 -6.57 -2.33 -5.06
N ALA A 54 -7.47 -1.81 -5.91
CA ALA A 54 -7.83 -0.39 -5.94
C ALA A 54 -8.46 0.09 -4.61
N ALA A 55 -9.29 -0.74 -4.00
CA ALA A 55 -9.91 -0.40 -2.72
C ALA A 55 -8.90 -0.49 -1.55
N LEU A 56 -7.95 -1.44 -1.58
CA LEU A 56 -6.87 -1.54 -0.58
C LEU A 56 -5.93 -0.35 -0.67
N ALA A 57 -5.60 0.09 -1.88
CA ALA A 57 -4.77 1.27 -2.11
C ALA A 57 -5.38 2.50 -1.44
N ARG A 58 -6.69 2.71 -1.59
CA ARG A 58 -7.45 3.76 -0.89
C ARG A 58 -7.48 3.55 0.62
N ALA A 59 -7.74 2.33 1.07
CA ALA A 59 -7.81 2.02 2.51
C ALA A 59 -6.51 2.34 3.25
N LEU A 60 -5.37 2.05 2.62
CA LEU A 60 -4.03 2.14 3.19
C LEU A 60 -3.27 3.42 2.82
N ASP A 61 -3.89 4.30 2.03
CA ASP A 61 -3.28 5.54 1.54
C ASP A 61 -1.91 5.27 0.88
N VAL A 62 -1.92 4.40 -0.14
CA VAL A 62 -0.75 4.03 -0.94
C VAL A 62 -1.09 4.00 -2.44
N PRO A 63 -0.12 4.12 -3.34
CA PRO A 63 -0.36 3.97 -4.78
C PRO A 63 -0.93 2.59 -5.13
N GLU A 64 -1.91 2.53 -6.03
CA GLU A 64 -2.51 1.26 -6.47
C GLU A 64 -1.49 0.30 -7.07
N ASN A 65 -0.56 0.82 -7.88
CA ASN A 65 0.53 0.02 -8.46
C ASN A 65 1.42 -0.64 -7.41
N ARG A 66 1.50 -0.09 -6.19
CA ARG A 66 2.21 -0.75 -5.07
C ARG A 66 1.47 -2.00 -4.61
N VAL A 67 0.14 -1.93 -4.49
CA VAL A 67 -0.68 -3.08 -4.11
C VAL A 67 -0.72 -4.12 -5.24
N ARG A 68 -0.96 -3.67 -6.49
CA ARG A 68 -0.96 -4.54 -7.68
C ARG A 68 0.32 -5.35 -7.82
N ARG A 69 1.49 -4.70 -7.63
CA ARG A 69 2.79 -5.38 -7.68
C ARG A 69 2.90 -6.52 -6.66
N LEU A 70 2.51 -6.28 -5.41
CA LEU A 70 2.56 -7.30 -4.35
C LEU A 70 1.50 -8.40 -4.55
N ALA A 71 0.39 -8.06 -5.20
CA ALA A 71 -0.68 -8.99 -5.55
C ALA A 71 -0.43 -9.79 -6.85
N GLY A 72 0.69 -9.55 -7.56
CA GLY A 72 0.97 -10.18 -8.85
C GLY A 72 0.02 -9.75 -9.98
N LEU A 73 -0.65 -8.61 -9.82
CA LEU A 73 -1.53 -8.04 -10.84
C LEU A 73 -0.72 -7.22 -11.85
N PRO A 74 -1.22 -7.06 -13.10
CA PRO A 74 -0.65 -6.13 -14.07
C PRO A 74 -0.47 -4.74 -13.45
N LEU A 75 0.41 -3.89 -13.97
CA LEU A 75 0.51 -2.51 -13.51
C LEU A 75 -0.39 -1.61 -14.37
N LEU A 76 -0.96 -0.59 -13.75
CA LEU A 76 -1.64 0.49 -14.48
C LEU A 76 -0.59 1.45 -15.01
N ALA A 77 -0.81 1.94 -16.23
CA ALA A 77 -0.02 3.03 -16.78
C ALA A 77 -0.15 4.25 -15.84
N ASP A 78 0.99 4.73 -15.34
CA ASP A 78 1.03 5.95 -14.55
C ASP A 78 1.22 7.13 -15.52
N PRO A 79 0.24 8.05 -15.66
CA PRO A 79 0.39 9.21 -16.53
C PRO A 79 1.52 10.15 -16.07
N ARG A 80 2.06 9.93 -14.87
CA ARG A 80 3.19 10.68 -14.30
C ARG A 80 4.51 9.92 -14.40
N ALA A 81 4.55 8.78 -15.10
CA ALA A 81 5.78 8.00 -15.26
C ALA A 81 6.92 8.81 -15.89
N ASP A 82 6.60 9.77 -16.76
CA ASP A 82 7.56 10.64 -17.42
C ASP A 82 8.05 11.80 -16.54
N ILE A 83 7.53 11.94 -15.32
CA ILE A 83 8.00 12.94 -14.37
C ILE A 83 9.31 12.46 -13.73
N CYS A 84 10.40 13.17 -14.00
CA CYS A 84 11.70 12.94 -13.37
C CYS A 84 11.64 13.22 -11.86
N THR A 85 11.36 12.19 -11.06
CA THR A 85 11.34 12.23 -9.59
C THR A 85 12.72 11.94 -8.99
N GLY A 86 13.77 12.54 -9.57
CA GLY A 86 15.13 12.43 -9.06
C GLY A 86 15.20 12.85 -7.58
N PRO A 87 16.19 12.35 -6.82
CA PRO A 87 16.28 12.66 -5.40
C PRO A 87 16.50 14.16 -5.20
N HIS A 88 15.44 14.85 -4.75
CA HIS A 88 15.52 16.25 -4.30
C HIS A 88 16.20 16.36 -2.92
N LEU A 89 16.28 15.24 -2.20
CA LEU A 89 16.96 15.11 -0.93
C LEU A 89 18.35 14.52 -1.15
N ARG A 90 19.37 15.19 -0.61
CA ARG A 90 20.74 14.67 -0.57
C ARG A 90 21.02 14.15 0.83
N VAL A 91 21.55 12.94 0.94
CA VAL A 91 22.09 12.45 2.20
C VAL A 91 23.40 13.18 2.43
N VAL A 92 23.47 13.92 3.53
CA VAL A 92 24.68 14.61 3.98
C VAL A 92 25.17 13.85 5.20
N ARG A 93 26.46 13.52 5.24
CA ARG A 93 27.13 12.92 6.39
C ARG A 93 27.19 13.96 7.53
N ASP A 94 27.44 13.51 8.76
CA ASP A 94 27.55 14.40 9.93
C ASP A 94 28.63 15.49 9.78
N ASP A 95 29.62 15.31 8.89
CA ASP A 95 30.67 16.28 8.56
C ASP A 95 30.27 17.32 7.49
N GLY A 96 28.99 17.35 7.10
CA GLY A 96 28.45 18.30 6.14
C GLY A 96 28.77 17.98 4.68
N ARG A 97 29.42 16.85 4.39
CA ARG A 97 29.75 16.42 3.03
C ARG A 97 28.66 15.51 2.47
N PRO A 98 28.35 15.59 1.15
CA PRO A 98 27.44 14.65 0.53
C PRO A 98 27.97 13.21 0.70
N ALA A 99 27.06 12.29 1.00
CA ALA A 99 27.34 10.87 1.22
C ALA A 99 27.92 10.18 -0.01
#